data_AF-A0A914R2A1-F1
#
_entry.id   AF-A0A914R2A1-F1
#
_cell.length_a   1.000
_cell.length_b   1.000
_cell.length_c   1.000
_cell.angle_alpha   90.00
_cell.angle_beta   90.00
_cell.angle_gamma   90.00
#
_symmetry.space_group_name_H-M   'P 1'
#
loop_
_entity.id
_entity.type
_entity.pdbx_description
1 polymer ?
#
loop_
_entity_poly.entity_id
_entity_poly.type
_entity_poly.pdbx_seq_one_letter_code
_entity_poly.pdbx_strand_id
1 'polypeptide(L)'
;MIDEIADDLVDLIPAVQYYKDFSRYTSSQVEDFNRLSLLGLIQNSGGQVTYYEYIHGSPPTSIERPKLIYTDETKAEDDIDFGDEAEIDFGSDEIDFGIDDVTTELPDASVIEGCARGEFGLTVFENPISMRDLKGELSELEIFLRFRYSQEANPPPISVYLNALEDKDASISSIKAEKIWDWKKKVGAIQQKLNNEQTKKLLKARAFPGYIDEIVEELEKLQLQENKFYRLAEISAQKQKDSQEAAKKSREQVKLFTNALIYLKENIEKDISKKYGRECNIIGEIYNVLP
;
A
#
# COMPACT_ATOMS: atom_id res chain seq x y z
N MET A 1 -0.55 -8.15 21.53
CA MET A 1 0.04 -7.30 20.48
C MET A 1 0.09 -5.83 20.92
N ILE A 2 -1.05 -5.15 21.11
CA ILE A 2 -1.05 -3.76 21.60
C ILE A 2 -0.37 -3.66 22.97
N ASP A 3 -0.71 -4.58 23.89
CA ASP A 3 -0.10 -4.62 25.23
C ASP A 3 1.40 -4.89 25.17
N GLU A 4 1.85 -5.76 24.27
CA GLU A 4 3.28 -6.04 24.06
C GLU A 4 4.04 -4.81 23.55
N ILE A 5 3.44 -4.04 22.64
CA ILE A 5 4.02 -2.78 22.15
C ILE A 5 4.03 -1.74 23.28
N ALA A 6 2.98 -1.69 24.10
CA ALA A 6 2.94 -0.80 25.25
C ALA A 6 4.01 -1.16 26.29
N ASP A 7 4.22 -2.44 26.57
CA ASP A 7 5.29 -2.93 27.46
C ASP A 7 6.68 -2.56 26.91
N ASP A 8 6.91 -2.74 25.61
CA ASP A 8 8.15 -2.32 24.94
C ASP A 8 8.38 -0.79 25.05
N LEU A 9 7.31 0.01 25.08
CA LEU A 9 7.37 1.48 25.26
C LEU A 9 7.65 1.88 26.72
N VAL A 10 7.18 1.11 27.71
CA VAL A 10 7.52 1.28 29.14
C VAL A 10 9.01 1.08 29.36
N ASP A 11 9.61 0.12 28.67
CA ASP A 11 11.05 -0.14 28.68
C ASP A 11 11.92 1.04 28.20
N LEU A 12 11.31 2.01 27.49
CA LEU A 12 11.95 3.23 26.99
C LEU A 12 11.82 4.44 27.93
N ILE A 13 11.18 4.30 29.11
CA ILE A 13 11.09 5.39 30.11
C ILE A 13 12.46 6.06 30.36
N PRO A 14 13.56 5.31 30.56
CA PRO A 14 14.88 5.92 30.79
C PRO A 14 15.39 6.75 29.60
N ALA A 15 15.05 6.35 28.36
CA ALA A 15 15.45 7.08 27.16
C ALA A 15 14.66 8.39 27.00
N VAL A 16 13.37 8.36 27.32
CA VAL A 16 12.49 9.54 27.33
C VAL A 16 12.91 10.53 28.42
N GLN A 17 13.26 10.04 29.62
CA GLN A 17 13.81 10.88 30.68
C GLN A 17 15.12 11.54 30.26
N TYR A 18 16.04 10.77 29.66
CA TYR A 18 17.30 11.31 29.13
C TYR A 18 17.07 12.40 28.08
N TYR A 19 16.10 12.21 27.18
CA TYR A 19 15.71 13.23 26.21
C TYR A 19 15.21 14.51 26.90
N LYS A 20 14.33 14.40 27.90
CA LYS A 20 13.78 15.55 28.63
C LYS A 20 14.86 16.30 29.40
N ASP A 21 15.72 15.59 30.11
CA ASP A 21 16.83 16.18 30.86
C ASP A 21 17.81 16.91 29.93
N PHE A 22 18.15 16.29 28.80
CA PHE A 22 19.02 16.92 27.81
C PHE A 22 18.37 18.14 27.14
N SER A 23 17.07 18.07 26.83
CA SER A 23 16.34 19.21 26.27
C SER A 23 16.34 20.40 27.22
N ARG A 24 16.09 20.16 28.52
CA ARG A 24 16.17 21.18 29.58
C ARG A 24 17.57 21.75 29.75
N TYR A 25 18.60 20.92 29.64
CA TYR A 25 19.99 21.37 29.69
C TYR A 25 20.33 22.30 28.51
N THR A 26 19.93 21.94 27.29
CA THR A 26 20.28 22.72 26.08
C THR A 26 19.44 23.97 25.85
N SER A 27 18.18 23.97 26.29
CA SER A 27 17.34 25.16 26.26
C SER A 27 17.39 25.80 27.64
N SER A 28 18.27 26.80 27.84
CA SER A 28 18.37 27.60 29.08
C SER A 28 17.14 28.49 29.37
N GLN A 29 16.05 28.25 28.65
CA GLN A 29 14.76 28.88 28.74
C GLN A 29 13.73 27.75 28.60
N VAL A 30 12.48 28.13 28.82
CA VAL A 30 11.31 27.54 28.19
C VAL A 30 10.46 26.71 29.14
N GLU A 31 9.20 27.16 29.21
CA GLU A 31 8.03 26.39 29.59
C GLU A 31 8.15 24.92 29.15
N ASP A 32 7.66 23.99 29.97
CA ASP A 32 7.62 22.57 29.63
C ASP A 32 6.79 22.35 28.36
N PHE A 33 7.39 22.51 27.17
CA PHE A 33 6.80 22.01 25.94
C PHE A 33 6.61 20.51 26.15
N ASN A 34 5.36 20.05 26.04
CA ASN A 34 4.95 18.68 26.22
C ASN A 34 5.49 17.81 25.06
N ARG A 35 6.80 17.67 24.96
CA ARG A 35 7.47 16.82 23.98
C ARG A 35 7.38 15.39 24.45
N LEU A 36 7.16 14.48 23.49
CA LEU A 36 6.97 13.06 23.77
C LEU A 36 5.78 12.84 24.74
N SER A 37 4.71 13.63 24.55
CA SER A 37 3.54 13.64 25.42
C SER A 37 2.73 12.36 25.29
N LEU A 38 2.57 11.85 24.07
CA LEU A 38 1.83 10.63 23.80
C LEU A 38 2.61 9.41 24.29
N LEU A 39 3.93 9.38 24.09
CA LEU A 39 4.81 8.38 24.67
C LEU A 39 4.73 8.38 26.21
N GLY A 40 4.77 9.56 26.83
CA GLY A 40 4.62 9.68 28.28
C GLY A 40 3.25 9.21 28.79
N LEU A 41 2.19 9.49 28.04
CA LEU A 41 0.83 9.05 28.37
C LEU A 41 0.70 7.52 28.29
N ILE A 42 1.21 6.90 27.23
CA ILE A 42 1.21 5.44 27.06
C ILE A 42 2.06 4.75 28.15
N GLN A 43 3.19 5.34 28.53
CA GLN A 43 4.04 4.81 29.60
C GLN A 43 3.33 4.79 30.98
N ASN A 44 2.44 5.76 31.23
CA ASN A 44 1.74 5.89 32.51
C ASN A 44 0.42 5.10 32.54
N SER A 45 -0.33 5.11 31.44
CA SER A 45 -1.69 4.60 31.36
C SER A 45 -1.81 3.28 30.57
N GLY A 46 -0.75 2.83 29.92
CA GLY A 46 -0.66 1.54 29.23
C GLY A 46 -1.24 1.52 27.80
N GLY A 47 -1.48 0.32 27.28
CA GLY A 47 -1.89 0.11 25.88
C GLY A 47 -3.34 0.46 25.55
N GLN A 48 -4.18 0.71 26.56
CA GLN A 48 -5.63 0.94 26.39
C GLN A 48 -6.02 2.42 26.41
N VAL A 49 -5.05 3.33 26.40
CA VAL A 49 -5.28 4.77 26.36
C VAL A 49 -6.14 5.14 25.17
N THR A 50 -7.22 5.87 25.44
CA THR A 50 -8.14 6.36 24.42
C THR A 50 -7.62 7.63 23.75
N TYR A 51 -8.04 7.89 22.51
CA TYR A 51 -7.76 9.17 21.88
C TYR A 51 -8.38 10.34 22.66
N TYR A 52 -9.52 10.10 23.32
CA TYR A 52 -10.11 11.04 24.27
C TYR A 52 -9.14 11.46 25.37
N GLU A 53 -8.48 10.49 26.03
CA GLU A 53 -7.49 10.76 27.08
C GLU A 53 -6.32 11.61 26.59
N TYR A 54 -5.87 11.38 25.36
CA TYR A 54 -4.78 12.15 24.78
C TYR A 54 -5.14 13.62 24.56
N ILE A 55 -6.37 13.90 24.10
CA ILE A 55 -6.84 15.26 23.85
C ILE A 55 -7.26 15.99 25.13
N HIS A 56 -7.95 15.30 26.04
CA HIS A 56 -8.55 15.90 27.24
C HIS A 56 -7.71 15.73 28.51
N GLY A 57 -6.62 14.96 28.46
CA GLY A 57 -5.72 14.72 29.60
C GLY A 57 -6.35 13.94 30.76
N SER A 58 -7.57 13.43 30.60
CA SER A 58 -8.31 12.69 31.63
C SER A 58 -9.10 11.51 31.02
N PRO A 59 -9.30 10.41 31.76
CA PRO A 59 -10.00 9.23 31.27
C PRO A 59 -11.49 9.50 31.03
N PRO A 60 -12.07 8.95 29.95
CA PRO A 60 -13.50 9.04 29.72
C PRO A 60 -14.29 8.25 30.77
N THR A 61 -15.49 8.72 31.07
CA THR A 61 -16.47 8.07 31.95
C THR A 61 -17.18 6.90 31.25
N SER A 62 -17.36 6.97 29.93
CA SER A 62 -17.92 5.89 29.11
C SER A 62 -17.23 5.82 27.75
N ILE A 63 -17.02 4.61 27.23
CA ILE A 63 -16.39 4.37 25.93
C ILE A 63 -17.40 3.65 25.02
N GLU A 64 -17.76 4.27 23.91
CA GLU A 64 -18.60 3.70 22.86
C GLU A 64 -17.77 3.50 21.59
N ARG A 65 -17.46 2.23 21.28
CA ARG A 65 -16.71 1.88 20.06
C ARG A 65 -17.57 1.99 18.81
N PRO A 66 -16.97 2.27 17.64
CA PRO A 66 -17.68 2.21 16.35
C PRO A 66 -18.36 0.86 16.19
N LYS A 67 -19.65 0.88 15.82
CA LYS A 67 -20.43 -0.32 15.54
C LYS A 67 -20.66 -0.40 14.04
N LEU A 68 -20.60 -1.62 13.52
CA LEU A 68 -21.11 -1.93 12.19
C LEU A 68 -22.62 -1.65 12.14
N ILE A 69 -23.05 -0.86 11.17
CA ILE A 69 -24.44 -0.69 10.79
C ILE A 69 -24.57 -1.33 9.41
N TYR A 70 -25.31 -2.43 9.31
CA TYR A 70 -25.65 -3.00 8.01
C TYR A 70 -26.81 -2.18 7.44
N THR A 71 -26.54 -1.39 6.40
CA THR A 71 -27.58 -0.87 5.51
C THR A 71 -27.81 -1.91 4.43
N ASP A 72 -29.00 -2.51 4.39
CA ASP A 72 -29.42 -3.42 3.31
C ASP A 72 -29.61 -2.63 2.01
N GLU A 73 -28.52 -2.14 1.43
CA GLU A 73 -28.51 -1.71 0.03
C GLU A 73 -28.02 -2.89 -0.79
N THR A 74 -28.98 -3.61 -1.35
CA THR A 74 -28.79 -4.60 -2.40
C THR A 74 -28.03 -3.94 -3.55
N LYS A 75 -26.70 -4.09 -3.57
CA LYS A 75 -25.90 -3.85 -4.78
C LYS A 75 -26.48 -4.80 -5.83
N ALA A 76 -27.13 -4.23 -6.85
CA ALA A 76 -27.60 -4.99 -7.99
C ALA A 76 -26.41 -5.80 -8.52
N GLU A 77 -26.55 -7.12 -8.51
CA GLU A 77 -25.66 -8.00 -9.25
C GLU A 77 -25.83 -7.60 -10.72
N ASP A 78 -24.89 -6.81 -11.24
CA ASP A 78 -24.72 -6.66 -12.69
C ASP A 78 -24.25 -8.02 -13.21
N ASP A 79 -25.22 -8.90 -13.44
CA ASP A 79 -25.10 -10.10 -14.23
C ASP A 79 -24.70 -9.67 -15.65
N ILE A 80 -23.39 -9.63 -15.89
CA ILE A 80 -22.84 -9.42 -17.21
C ILE A 80 -23.20 -10.66 -18.05
N ASP A 81 -24.16 -10.48 -18.95
CA ASP A 81 -24.62 -11.45 -19.95
C ASP A 81 -23.50 -11.73 -20.97
N PHE A 82 -22.91 -12.93 -20.88
CA PHE A 82 -21.94 -13.42 -21.87
C PHE A 82 -22.64 -14.26 -22.94
N GLY A 83 -23.63 -13.66 -23.61
CA GLY A 83 -24.25 -14.21 -24.80
C GLY A 83 -23.24 -14.39 -25.93
N ASP A 84 -23.25 -15.59 -26.53
CA ASP A 84 -22.40 -15.97 -27.65
C ASP A 84 -22.47 -14.96 -28.82
N GLU A 85 -21.29 -14.64 -29.37
CA GLU A 85 -21.03 -13.96 -30.65
C GLU A 85 -21.14 -12.43 -30.78
N ALA A 86 -21.41 -11.66 -29.72
CA ALA A 86 -21.29 -10.19 -29.80
C ALA A 86 -19.95 -9.69 -29.23
N GLU A 87 -19.38 -8.65 -29.86
CA GLU A 87 -18.16 -7.95 -29.46
C GLU A 87 -18.03 -7.81 -27.95
N ILE A 88 -16.86 -8.20 -27.43
CA ILE A 88 -16.48 -7.96 -26.04
C ILE A 88 -16.42 -6.44 -25.84
N ASP A 89 -17.49 -5.89 -25.25
CA ASP A 89 -17.53 -4.50 -24.80
C ASP A 89 -16.64 -4.36 -23.56
N PHE A 90 -15.43 -3.86 -23.78
CA PHE A 90 -14.57 -3.41 -22.69
C PHE A 90 -15.05 -2.02 -22.29
N GLY A 91 -16.06 -1.98 -21.42
CA GLY A 91 -16.45 -0.76 -20.73
C GLY A 91 -15.20 -0.01 -20.29
N SER A 92 -15.08 1.24 -20.75
CA SER A 92 -13.92 2.11 -20.53
C SER A 92 -13.90 2.69 -19.11
N ASP A 93 -14.21 1.86 -18.12
CA ASP A 93 -14.18 2.26 -16.73
C ASP A 93 -12.73 2.14 -16.28
N GLU A 94 -12.03 3.26 -16.43
CA GLU A 94 -10.83 3.58 -15.68
C GLU A 94 -11.21 3.52 -14.20
N ILE A 95 -11.06 2.33 -13.59
CA ILE A 95 -11.36 2.11 -12.18
C ILE A 95 -10.33 2.91 -11.38
N ASP A 96 -10.78 4.05 -10.87
CA ASP A 96 -10.07 4.87 -9.90
C ASP A 96 -9.92 4.08 -8.59
N PHE A 97 -8.68 3.70 -8.27
CA PHE A 97 -8.31 3.11 -6.98
C PHE A 97 -8.14 4.19 -5.90
N GLY A 98 -8.99 5.22 -5.93
CA GLY A 98 -9.07 6.30 -4.96
C GLY A 98 -9.65 5.80 -3.65
N ILE A 99 -8.78 5.38 -2.74
CA ILE A 99 -9.09 5.16 -1.32
C ILE A 99 -9.35 6.53 -0.68
N ASP A 100 -10.48 7.18 -0.98
CA ASP A 100 -10.76 8.52 -0.45
C ASP A 100 -12.22 8.81 -0.08
N ASP A 101 -13.14 7.84 -0.14
CA ASP A 101 -14.52 8.09 0.34
C ASP A 101 -15.10 6.92 1.15
N VAL A 102 -14.57 6.77 2.37
CA VAL A 102 -15.28 6.04 3.44
C VAL A 102 -16.13 7.06 4.18
N THR A 103 -17.38 7.21 3.74
CA THR A 103 -18.43 7.90 4.51
C THR A 103 -18.95 6.95 5.60
N THR A 104 -18.16 6.78 6.65
CA THR A 104 -18.72 6.30 7.93
C THR A 104 -19.54 7.43 8.53
N GLU A 105 -20.87 7.33 8.47
CA GLU A 105 -21.74 8.18 9.29
C GLU A 105 -21.50 7.83 10.77
N LEU A 106 -20.58 8.59 11.37
CA LEU A 106 -20.39 8.65 12.81
C LEU A 106 -21.65 9.33 13.40
N PRO A 107 -22.40 8.69 14.32
CA PRO A 107 -23.48 9.38 15.00
C PRO A 107 -22.92 10.62 15.68
N ASP A 108 -23.55 11.76 15.42
CA ASP A 108 -23.19 13.12 15.86
C ASP A 108 -22.14 13.16 16.97
N ALA A 109 -21.01 13.82 16.66
CA ALA A 109 -19.99 14.25 17.61
C ALA A 109 -20.54 15.28 18.62
N SER A 110 -21.62 14.94 19.30
CA SER A 110 -22.03 15.58 20.53
C SER A 110 -21.06 15.09 21.61
N VAL A 111 -20.12 15.96 21.97
CA VAL A 111 -19.28 15.80 23.15
C VAL A 111 -20.21 15.88 24.36
N ILE A 112 -20.84 14.76 24.69
CA ILE A 112 -21.38 14.57 26.03
C ILE A 112 -20.13 14.49 26.92
N GLU A 113 -19.95 15.45 27.82
CA GLU A 113 -18.81 15.49 28.75
C GLU A 113 -18.59 14.09 29.36
N GLY A 114 -17.40 13.53 29.15
CA GLY A 114 -17.01 12.22 29.67
C GLY A 114 -17.39 11.00 28.81
N CYS A 115 -18.04 11.13 27.65
CA CYS A 115 -18.31 9.99 26.76
C CYS A 115 -17.42 10.02 25.51
N ALA A 116 -16.52 9.04 25.39
CA ALA A 116 -15.68 8.84 24.22
C ALA A 116 -16.46 8.06 23.14
N ARG A 117 -16.98 8.79 22.13
CA ARG A 117 -17.73 8.24 20.99
C ARG A 117 -16.94 8.36 19.68
N GLY A 118 -17.19 7.46 18.74
CA GLY A 118 -16.60 7.52 17.40
C GLY A 118 -15.07 7.46 17.45
N GLU A 119 -14.41 8.42 16.82
CA GLU A 119 -12.94 8.52 16.77
C GLU A 119 -12.28 8.69 18.16
N PHE A 120 -12.99 9.30 19.11
CA PHE A 120 -12.50 9.49 20.49
C PHE A 120 -12.57 8.20 21.31
N GLY A 121 -13.44 7.26 20.94
CA GLY A 121 -13.57 5.94 21.55
C GLY A 121 -12.52 4.93 21.09
N LEU A 122 -11.75 5.28 20.05
CA LEU A 122 -10.61 4.48 19.59
C LEU A 122 -9.42 4.64 20.54
N THR A 123 -8.61 3.59 20.65
CA THR A 123 -7.32 3.67 21.34
C THR A 123 -6.33 4.52 20.56
N VAL A 124 -5.30 5.04 21.22
CA VAL A 124 -4.24 5.83 20.58
C VAL A 124 -3.49 5.06 19.48
N PHE A 125 -3.52 3.72 19.53
CA PHE A 125 -2.96 2.85 18.50
C PHE A 125 -3.91 2.59 17.31
N GLU A 126 -5.21 2.82 17.48
CA GLU A 126 -6.23 2.61 16.45
C GLU A 126 -6.52 3.90 15.69
N ASN A 127 -6.51 5.05 16.38
CA ASN A 127 -6.77 6.33 15.75
C ASN A 127 -5.60 6.77 14.84
N PRO A 128 -5.85 7.12 13.56
CA PRO A 128 -4.80 7.47 12.60
C PRO A 128 -4.03 8.73 12.98
N ILE A 129 -4.68 9.70 13.64
CA ILE A 129 -4.07 10.96 14.06
C ILE A 129 -3.06 10.70 15.18
N SER A 130 -3.48 10.04 16.26
CA SER A 130 -2.56 9.70 17.36
C SER A 130 -1.48 8.71 16.92
N MET A 131 -1.78 7.78 16.00
CA MET A 131 -0.76 6.88 15.45
C MET A 131 0.31 7.65 14.67
N ARG A 132 -0.07 8.66 13.88
CA ARG A 132 0.88 9.53 13.18
C ARG A 132 1.74 10.30 14.19
N ASP A 133 1.11 10.87 15.21
CA ASP A 133 1.81 11.66 16.24
C ASP A 133 2.77 10.77 17.04
N LEU A 134 2.36 9.55 17.42
CA LEU A 134 3.22 8.55 18.08
C LEU A 134 4.43 8.20 17.22
N LYS A 135 4.23 7.97 15.92
CA LYS A 135 5.33 7.71 14.99
C LYS A 135 6.27 8.92 14.86
N GLY A 136 5.72 10.13 14.90
CA GLY A 136 6.50 11.37 14.96
C GLY A 136 7.38 11.44 16.21
N GLU A 137 6.79 11.22 17.39
CA GLU A 137 7.51 11.22 18.67
C GLU A 137 8.59 10.12 18.74
N LEU A 138 8.30 8.92 18.24
CA LEU A 138 9.29 7.84 18.14
C LEU A 138 10.44 8.19 17.19
N SER A 139 10.14 8.83 16.06
CA SER A 139 11.16 9.28 15.10
C SER A 139 12.02 10.40 15.69
N GLU A 140 11.42 11.32 16.44
CA GLU A 140 12.15 12.36 17.18
C GLU A 140 13.12 11.75 18.19
N LEU A 141 12.64 10.80 19.01
CA LEU A 141 13.46 10.09 19.98
C LEU A 141 14.60 9.32 19.29
N GLU A 142 14.33 8.66 18.16
CA GLU A 142 15.33 7.94 17.39
C GLU A 142 16.43 8.88 16.85
N ILE A 143 16.03 10.02 16.26
CA ILE A 143 16.96 11.03 15.73
C ILE A 143 17.84 11.58 16.86
N PHE A 144 17.24 11.88 18.00
CA PHE A 144 17.96 12.31 19.19
C PHE A 144 18.98 11.27 19.66
N LEU A 145 18.57 10.00 19.84
CA LEU A 145 19.46 8.94 20.28
C LEU A 145 20.58 8.69 19.27
N ARG A 146 20.30 8.77 17.96
CA ARG A 146 21.32 8.68 16.91
C ARG A 146 22.34 9.81 17.01
N PHE A 147 21.89 11.03 17.21
CA PHE A 147 22.75 12.19 17.39
C PHE A 147 23.63 12.02 18.64
N ARG A 148 23.02 11.71 19.79
CA ARG A 148 23.74 11.50 21.06
C ARG A 148 24.74 10.34 20.99
N TYR A 149 24.37 9.23 20.36
CA TYR A 149 25.28 8.11 20.14
C TYR A 149 26.51 8.53 19.32
N SER A 150 26.32 9.29 18.24
CA SER A 150 27.44 9.74 17.41
C SER A 150 28.41 10.65 18.17
N GLN A 151 27.87 11.53 19.02
CA GLN A 151 28.67 12.45 19.85
C GLN A 151 29.45 11.72 20.94
N GLU A 152 28.89 10.66 21.52
CA GLU A 152 29.54 9.91 22.59
C GLU A 152 30.54 8.87 22.05
N ALA A 153 30.21 8.21 20.94
CA ALA A 153 31.05 7.19 20.33
C ALA A 153 32.25 7.77 19.57
N ASN A 154 32.07 8.91 18.89
CA ASN A 154 33.10 9.58 18.11
C ASN A 154 33.04 11.10 18.34
N PRO A 155 33.40 11.59 19.54
CA PRO A 155 33.35 13.02 19.83
C PRO A 155 34.36 13.79 18.95
N PRO A 156 33.95 14.89 18.29
CA PRO A 156 34.92 15.77 17.63
C PRO A 156 35.90 16.35 18.66
N PRO A 157 37.19 16.56 18.34
CA PRO A 157 38.20 16.95 19.31
C PRO A 157 37.82 18.18 20.15
N ILE A 158 37.16 19.18 19.55
CA ILE A 158 36.70 20.38 20.23
C ILE A 158 35.61 20.12 21.26
N SER A 159 34.74 19.13 21.04
CA SER A 159 33.66 18.79 21.98
C SER A 159 34.17 18.16 23.27
N VAL A 160 35.30 17.45 23.23
CA VAL A 160 35.93 16.87 24.42
C VAL A 160 36.38 17.97 25.38
N TYR A 161 36.95 19.06 24.85
CA TYR A 161 37.34 20.22 25.65
C TYR A 161 36.14 20.99 26.20
N LEU A 162 35.10 21.20 25.39
CA LEU A 162 33.86 21.86 25.82
C LEU A 162 33.13 21.05 26.90
N ASN A 163 33.02 19.73 26.72
CA ASN A 163 32.41 18.83 27.71
C ASN A 163 33.16 18.82 29.05
N ALA A 164 34.47 19.05 29.06
CA ALA A 164 35.28 19.13 30.28
C ALA A 164 35.13 20.48 31.02
N LEU A 165 34.65 21.52 30.32
CA LEU A 165 34.42 22.87 30.86
C LEU A 165 32.95 23.09 31.27
N GLU A 166 32.02 22.31 30.72
CA GLU A 166 30.59 22.38 31.03
C GLU A 166 30.26 21.66 32.35
N ASP A 167 29.55 22.34 33.26
CA ASP A 167 28.97 21.74 34.46
C ASP A 167 27.64 21.06 34.08
N LYS A 168 27.69 19.76 33.83
CA LYS A 168 26.54 18.95 33.40
C LYS A 168 25.92 18.21 34.57
N ASP A 169 24.59 18.18 34.60
CA ASP A 169 23.87 17.32 35.54
C ASP A 169 24.31 15.85 35.43
N ALA A 170 24.44 15.18 36.59
CA ALA A 170 24.89 13.79 36.70
C ALA A 170 24.00 12.81 35.92
N SER A 171 22.72 13.16 35.70
CA SER A 171 21.77 12.39 34.89
C SER A 171 22.19 12.31 33.42
N ILE A 172 22.89 13.32 32.89
CA ILE A 172 23.31 13.38 31.49
C ILE A 172 24.72 12.80 31.30
N SER A 173 25.63 13.05 32.24
CA SER A 173 27.05 12.64 32.15
C SER A 173 27.29 11.16 32.45
N SER A 174 26.38 10.49 33.17
CA SER A 174 26.53 9.08 33.56
C SER A 174 26.16 8.06 32.46
N ILE A 175 25.55 8.51 31.35
CA ILE A 175 25.01 7.63 30.32
C ILE A 175 26.08 7.33 29.26
N LYS A 176 26.46 6.05 29.17
CA LYS A 176 27.44 5.54 28.19
C LYS A 176 26.83 5.30 26.81
N ALA A 177 27.67 5.34 25.78
CA ALA A 177 27.30 5.08 24.38
C ALA A 177 26.59 3.73 24.17
N GLU A 178 26.99 2.68 24.89
CA GLU A 178 26.38 1.34 24.82
C GLU A 178 24.88 1.39 25.17
N LYS A 179 24.52 2.10 26.24
CA LYS A 179 23.13 2.23 26.69
C LYS A 179 22.28 3.01 25.68
N ILE A 180 22.85 4.06 25.08
CA ILE A 180 22.17 4.85 24.03
C ILE A 180 21.92 3.99 22.80
N TRP A 181 22.88 3.13 22.44
CA TRP A 181 22.74 2.19 21.34
C TRP A 181 21.63 1.17 21.59
N ASP A 182 21.54 0.61 22.80
CA ASP A 182 20.48 -0.33 23.18
C ASP A 182 19.10 0.32 23.08
N TRP A 183 18.94 1.55 23.58
CA TRP A 183 17.69 2.30 23.44
C TRP A 183 17.35 2.57 21.97
N LYS A 184 18.32 2.98 21.16
CA LYS A 184 18.11 3.18 19.71
C LYS A 184 17.66 1.89 19.03
N LYS A 185 18.27 0.75 19.38
CA LYS A 185 17.88 -0.57 18.84
C LYS A 185 16.44 -0.93 19.22
N LYS A 186 16.04 -0.67 20.48
CA LYS A 186 14.67 -0.89 20.94
C LYS A 186 13.66 0.00 20.20
N VAL A 187 13.94 1.30 20.07
CA VAL A 187 13.07 2.23 19.31
C VAL A 187 12.87 1.75 17.87
N GLY A 188 13.94 1.34 17.19
CA GLY A 188 13.85 0.79 15.83
C GLY A 188 13.04 -0.50 15.76
N ALA A 189 13.15 -1.39 16.75
CA ALA A 189 12.34 -2.61 16.81
C ALA A 189 10.83 -2.30 16.98
N ILE A 190 10.50 -1.32 17.82
CA ILE A 190 9.10 -0.89 18.04
C ILE A 190 8.53 -0.26 16.78
N GLN A 191 9.28 0.63 16.12
CA GLN A 191 8.86 1.22 14.84
C GLN A 191 8.63 0.14 13.77
N GLN A 192 9.44 -0.92 13.72
CA GLN A 192 9.21 -2.05 12.82
C GLN A 192 7.93 -2.81 13.15
N LYS A 193 7.67 -3.11 14.44
CA LYS A 193 6.42 -3.75 14.89
C LYS A 193 5.19 -2.91 14.50
N LEU A 194 5.25 -1.59 14.68
CA LEU A 194 4.18 -0.64 14.33
C LEU A 194 3.99 -0.46 12.82
N ASN A 195 5.04 -0.65 12.02
CA ASN A 195 4.98 -0.51 10.56
C ASN A 195 4.72 -1.82 9.82
N ASN A 196 4.65 -2.95 10.51
CA ASN A 196 4.29 -4.23 9.91
C ASN A 196 2.86 -4.16 9.32
N GLU A 197 2.72 -4.57 8.06
CA GLU A 197 1.43 -4.60 7.35
C GLU A 197 0.37 -5.44 8.06
N GLN A 198 0.76 -6.55 8.68
CA GLN A 198 -0.17 -7.39 9.46
C GLN A 198 -0.71 -6.62 10.67
N THR A 199 0.17 -5.93 11.40
CA THR A 199 -0.22 -5.08 12.54
C THR A 199 -1.20 -4.00 12.10
N LYS A 200 -0.92 -3.31 10.98
CA LYS A 200 -1.81 -2.26 10.45
C LYS A 200 -3.19 -2.81 10.10
N LYS A 201 -3.26 -3.95 9.38
CA LYS A 201 -4.52 -4.60 9.00
C LYS A 201 -5.31 -5.06 10.24
N LEU A 202 -4.63 -5.63 11.24
CA LEU A 202 -5.26 -6.06 12.49
C LEU A 202 -5.79 -4.88 13.31
N LEU A 203 -5.05 -3.77 13.37
CA LEU A 203 -5.51 -2.55 14.04
C LEU A 203 -6.72 -1.96 13.32
N LYS A 204 -6.73 -1.92 11.98
CA LYS A 204 -7.89 -1.50 11.19
C LYS A 204 -9.11 -2.40 11.42
N ALA A 205 -8.93 -3.72 11.41
CA ALA A 205 -10.00 -4.68 11.69
C ALA A 205 -10.61 -4.50 13.09
N ARG A 206 -9.80 -4.09 14.06
CA ARG A 206 -10.27 -3.83 15.43
C ARG A 206 -10.92 -2.45 15.59
N ALA A 207 -10.43 -1.44 14.87
CA ALA A 207 -10.96 -0.07 14.89
C ALA A 207 -12.30 0.03 14.13
N PHE A 208 -12.41 -0.67 13.01
CA PHE A 208 -13.54 -0.61 12.08
C PHE A 208 -14.08 -2.03 11.89
N PRO A 209 -15.21 -2.39 12.53
CA PRO A 209 -15.67 -3.77 12.50
C PRO A 209 -16.06 -4.27 11.09
N GLY A 210 -16.40 -3.37 10.15
CA GLY A 210 -16.73 -3.71 8.75
C GLY A 210 -15.54 -3.92 7.81
N TYR A 211 -14.33 -3.65 8.28
CA TYR A 211 -13.12 -3.78 7.45
C TYR A 211 -12.87 -5.22 6.98
N ILE A 212 -13.29 -6.22 7.77
CA ILE A 212 -13.16 -7.63 7.37
C ILE A 212 -14.11 -7.95 6.22
N ASP A 213 -15.37 -7.50 6.31
CA ASP A 213 -16.38 -7.72 5.27
C ASP A 213 -15.95 -7.06 3.95
N GLU A 214 -15.37 -5.85 4.01
CA GLU A 214 -14.80 -5.16 2.85
C GLU A 214 -13.64 -5.94 2.21
N ILE A 215 -12.72 -6.49 3.01
CA ILE A 215 -11.63 -7.33 2.50
C ILE A 215 -12.20 -8.60 1.84
N VAL A 216 -13.26 -9.18 2.41
CA VAL A 216 -13.91 -10.36 1.82
C VAL A 216 -14.54 -10.00 0.48
N GLU A 217 -15.26 -8.89 0.37
CA GLU A 217 -15.80 -8.40 -0.91
C GLU A 217 -14.68 -8.16 -1.94
N GLU A 218 -13.55 -7.57 -1.54
CA GLU A 218 -12.41 -7.34 -2.42
C GLU A 218 -11.79 -8.66 -2.91
N LEU A 219 -11.65 -9.65 -2.03
CA LEU A 219 -11.13 -10.97 -2.38
C LEU A 219 -12.07 -11.72 -3.32
N GLU A 220 -13.38 -11.64 -3.11
CA GLU A 220 -14.36 -12.24 -4.02
C GLU A 220 -14.31 -11.61 -5.41
N LYS A 221 -14.18 -10.27 -5.49
CA LYS A 221 -13.97 -9.57 -6.77
C LYS A 221 -12.70 -10.02 -7.49
N LEU A 222 -11.58 -10.16 -6.77
CA LEU A 222 -10.32 -10.64 -7.35
C LEU A 222 -10.43 -12.09 -7.85
N GLN A 223 -11.12 -12.96 -7.11
CA GLN A 223 -11.40 -14.34 -7.57
C GLN A 223 -12.27 -14.37 -8.82
N LEU A 224 -13.29 -13.51 -8.91
CA LEU A 224 -14.11 -13.37 -10.11
C LEU A 224 -13.28 -12.91 -11.30
N GLN A 225 -12.39 -11.93 -11.11
CA GLN A 225 -11.47 -11.47 -12.17
C GLN A 225 -10.51 -12.56 -12.61
N GLU A 226 -9.92 -13.32 -11.68
CA GLU A 226 -9.04 -14.45 -12.00
C GLU A 226 -9.76 -15.48 -12.89
N ASN A 227 -10.99 -15.86 -12.53
CA ASN A 227 -11.80 -16.77 -13.34
C ASN A 227 -12.11 -16.22 -14.74
N LYS A 228 -12.34 -14.90 -14.87
CA LYS A 228 -12.51 -14.23 -16.17
C LYS A 228 -11.24 -14.34 -17.01
N PHE A 229 -10.06 -14.11 -16.43
CA PHE A 229 -8.78 -14.21 -17.15
C PHE A 229 -8.49 -15.64 -17.64
N TYR A 230 -8.80 -16.68 -16.85
CA TYR A 230 -8.64 -18.06 -17.31
C TYR A 230 -9.53 -18.39 -18.52
N ARG A 231 -10.81 -17.99 -18.49
CA ARG A 231 -11.73 -18.19 -19.63
C ARG A 231 -11.27 -17.41 -20.85
N LEU A 232 -10.81 -16.17 -20.67
CA LEU A 232 -10.29 -15.35 -21.75
C LEU A 232 -9.05 -15.99 -22.39
N ALA A 233 -8.14 -16.54 -21.57
CA ALA A 233 -6.97 -17.25 -22.05
C ALA A 233 -7.38 -18.47 -22.92
N GLU A 234 -8.38 -19.24 -22.50
CA GLU A 234 -8.90 -20.38 -23.26
C GLU A 234 -9.52 -19.96 -24.60
N ILE A 235 -10.40 -18.96 -24.59
CA ILE A 235 -11.04 -18.41 -25.80
C ILE A 235 -9.98 -17.86 -26.76
N SER A 236 -8.99 -17.13 -26.24
CA SER A 236 -7.92 -16.55 -27.06
C SER A 236 -7.07 -17.63 -27.73
N ALA A 237 -6.78 -18.73 -27.03
CA ALA A 237 -6.04 -19.87 -27.57
C ALA A 237 -6.84 -20.59 -28.66
N GLN A 238 -8.15 -20.74 -28.49
CA GLN A 238 -9.02 -21.35 -29.50
C GLN A 238 -9.13 -20.46 -30.74
N LYS A 239 -9.42 -19.17 -30.56
CA LYS A 239 -9.48 -18.19 -31.65
C LYS A 239 -8.17 -18.12 -32.43
N GLN A 240 -7.03 -18.25 -31.75
CA GLN A 240 -5.72 -18.31 -32.39
C GLN A 240 -5.59 -19.56 -33.29
N LYS A 241 -6.03 -20.74 -32.82
CA LYS A 241 -6.02 -21.97 -33.63
C LYS A 241 -6.92 -21.83 -34.85
N ASP A 242 -8.14 -21.35 -34.67
CA ASP A 242 -9.12 -21.19 -35.75
C ASP A 242 -8.60 -20.20 -36.81
N SER A 243 -8.00 -19.09 -36.38
CA SER A 243 -7.35 -18.12 -37.27
C SER A 243 -6.16 -18.73 -38.03
N GLN A 244 -5.34 -19.56 -37.37
CA GLN A 244 -4.24 -20.28 -38.03
C GLN A 244 -4.75 -21.29 -39.07
N GLU A 245 -5.83 -22.02 -38.78
CA GLU A 245 -6.43 -22.96 -39.73
C GLU A 245 -7.06 -22.24 -40.93
N ALA A 246 -7.78 -21.14 -40.69
CA ALA A 246 -8.33 -20.30 -41.75
C ALA A 246 -7.21 -19.74 -42.63
N ALA A 247 -6.12 -19.24 -42.03
CA ALA A 247 -4.96 -18.76 -42.78
C ALA A 247 -4.28 -19.86 -43.61
N LYS A 248 -4.19 -21.09 -43.09
CA LYS A 248 -3.67 -22.25 -43.85
C LYS A 248 -4.55 -22.56 -45.07
N LYS A 249 -5.86 -22.69 -44.87
CA LYS A 249 -6.83 -22.95 -45.96
C LYS A 249 -6.76 -21.88 -47.05
N SER A 250 -6.73 -20.60 -46.66
CA SER A 250 -6.61 -19.50 -47.62
C SER A 250 -5.27 -19.53 -48.38
N ARG A 251 -4.16 -19.83 -47.71
CA ARG A 251 -2.85 -19.99 -48.38
C ARG A 251 -2.84 -21.14 -49.37
N GLU A 252 -3.48 -22.27 -49.05
CA GLU A 252 -3.61 -23.40 -49.97
C GLU A 252 -4.44 -23.04 -51.21
N GLN A 253 -5.55 -22.33 -51.04
CA GLN A 253 -6.35 -21.84 -52.17
C GLN A 253 -5.55 -20.89 -53.06
N VAL A 254 -4.82 -19.93 -52.47
CA VAL A 254 -3.95 -19.01 -53.21
C VAL A 254 -2.89 -19.78 -54.01
N LYS A 255 -2.30 -20.86 -53.45
CA LYS A 255 -1.36 -21.75 -54.16
C LYS A 255 -2.00 -22.46 -55.36
N LEU A 256 -3.24 -22.95 -55.21
CA LEU A 256 -3.94 -23.60 -56.32
C LEU A 256 -4.24 -22.62 -57.45
N PHE A 257 -4.73 -21.41 -57.12
CA PHE A 257 -4.99 -20.37 -58.12
C PHE A 257 -3.72 -19.88 -58.82
N THR A 258 -2.63 -19.69 -58.08
CA THR A 258 -1.34 -19.29 -58.68
C THR A 258 -0.81 -20.35 -59.64
N ASN A 259 -0.88 -21.64 -59.30
CA ASN A 259 -0.49 -22.71 -60.21
C ASN A 259 -1.34 -22.74 -61.49
N ALA A 260 -2.66 -22.56 -61.36
CA ALA A 260 -3.56 -22.48 -62.51
C ALA A 260 -3.24 -21.26 -63.40
N LEU A 261 -2.93 -20.10 -62.79
CA LEU A 261 -2.51 -18.90 -63.51
C LEU A 261 -1.18 -19.09 -64.25
N ILE A 262 -0.18 -19.75 -63.63
CA ILE A 262 1.10 -20.08 -64.28
C ILE A 262 0.85 -20.99 -65.49
N TYR A 263 0.07 -22.07 -65.32
CA TYR A 263 -0.26 -22.98 -66.41
C TYR A 263 -0.99 -22.27 -67.57
N LEU A 264 -1.98 -21.42 -67.24
CA LEU A 264 -2.72 -20.67 -68.25
C LEU A 264 -1.82 -19.68 -68.99
N LYS A 265 -0.94 -18.98 -68.26
CA LYS A 265 0.04 -18.06 -68.83
C LYS A 265 0.95 -18.77 -69.83
N GLU A 266 1.56 -19.90 -69.46
CA GLU A 266 2.45 -20.65 -70.35
C GLU A 266 1.75 -21.11 -71.64
N ASN A 267 0.48 -21.52 -71.54
CA ASN A 267 -0.29 -21.93 -72.72
C ASN A 267 -0.61 -20.75 -73.63
N ILE A 268 -1.00 -19.60 -73.06
CA ILE A 268 -1.27 -18.39 -73.84
C ILE A 268 0.02 -17.88 -74.50
N GLU A 269 1.16 -17.89 -73.81
CA GLU A 269 2.46 -17.51 -74.37
C GLU A 269 2.83 -18.41 -75.56
N LYS A 270 2.64 -19.73 -75.44
CA LYS A 270 2.87 -20.69 -76.54
C LYS A 270 1.96 -20.41 -77.74
N ASP A 271 0.67 -20.15 -77.50
CA ASP A 271 -0.30 -19.92 -78.58
C ASP A 271 -0.08 -18.58 -79.28
N ILE A 272 0.23 -17.51 -78.53
CA ILE A 272 0.59 -16.20 -79.10
C ILE A 272 1.91 -16.32 -79.88
N SER A 273 2.91 -17.01 -79.32
CA SER A 273 4.21 -17.16 -79.98
C SER A 273 4.09 -17.90 -81.32
N LYS A 274 3.24 -18.94 -81.39
CA LYS A 274 2.91 -19.64 -82.65
C LYS A 274 2.22 -18.73 -83.65
N LYS A 275 1.27 -17.91 -83.20
CA LYS A 275 0.46 -17.03 -84.06
C LYS A 275 1.27 -15.92 -84.73
N TYR A 276 2.27 -15.37 -84.03
CA TYR A 276 3.07 -14.24 -84.51
C TYR A 276 4.48 -14.61 -84.97
N GLY A 277 4.90 -15.88 -84.85
CA GLY A 277 6.21 -16.37 -85.30
C GLY A 277 7.39 -15.77 -84.56
N ARG A 278 7.17 -15.27 -83.33
CA ARG A 278 8.15 -14.63 -82.45
C ARG A 278 7.87 -15.05 -81.01
N GLU A 279 8.91 -15.19 -80.20
CA GLU A 279 8.75 -15.51 -78.77
C GLU A 279 8.06 -14.35 -78.04
N CYS A 280 6.99 -14.65 -77.31
CA CYS A 280 6.18 -13.68 -76.57
C CYS A 280 5.99 -14.13 -75.13
N ASN A 281 6.51 -13.33 -74.19
CA ASN A 281 6.36 -13.55 -72.75
C ASN A 281 5.44 -12.48 -72.15
N ILE A 282 4.43 -12.91 -71.39
CA ILE A 282 3.50 -12.06 -70.66
C ILE A 282 4.17 -11.64 -69.35
N ILE A 283 4.34 -10.33 -69.15
CA ILE A 283 5.00 -9.78 -67.95
C ILE A 283 3.92 -9.24 -67.00
N GLY A 284 4.02 -9.60 -65.71
CA GLY A 284 3.09 -9.19 -64.64
C GLY A 284 3.38 -9.90 -63.32
N GLU A 285 2.90 -9.36 -62.20
CA GLU A 285 3.20 -9.79 -60.81
C GLU A 285 2.56 -11.12 -60.37
N ILE A 286 2.50 -12.13 -61.23
CA ILE A 286 1.92 -13.44 -60.87
C ILE A 286 2.79 -14.17 -59.84
N TYR A 287 4.10 -13.89 -59.82
CA TYR A 287 5.07 -14.53 -58.94
C TYR A 287 5.22 -13.87 -57.56
N ASN A 288 4.64 -12.68 -57.33
CA ASN A 288 4.81 -11.93 -56.08
C ASN A 288 3.81 -12.32 -54.97
N VAL A 289 2.89 -13.26 -55.24
CA VAL A 289 1.82 -13.65 -54.28
C VAL A 289 2.23 -14.86 -53.41
N LEU A 290 3.44 -15.40 -53.61
CA LEU A 290 4.00 -16.44 -52.75
C LEU A 290 4.95 -15.82 -51.71
N PRO A 291 4.61 -15.81 -50.41
CA PRO A 291 5.60 -15.67 -49.35
C PRO A 291 6.43 -16.95 -49.19
#